data_AF-A0A061QG33-F1
#
_entry.id   AF-A0A061QG33-F1
#
_cell.length_a   1.000
_cell.length_b   1.000
_cell.length_c   1.000
_cell.angle_alpha   90.00
_cell.angle_beta   90.00
_cell.angle_gamma   90.00
#
_symmetry.space_group_name_H-M   'P 1'
#
loop_
_entity.id
_entity.type
_entity.pdbx_description
1 polymer ?
#
loop_
_entity_poly.entity_id
_entity_poly.type
_entity_poly.pdbx_seq_one_letter_code
_entity_poly.pdbx_strand_id
1 'polypeptide(L)' 'MCPIVIFDALRVKIRDADSRMVKNKAVYVALGVTRDGVREVLGLWVAESWRDQETIRGIVSPDNGAKFWLSVMN' A
#
# COMPACT_ATOMS: atom_id res chain seq x y z
N MET A 1 -4.56 -3.62 -19.80
CA MET A 1 -5.76 -4.10 -19.08
C MET A 1 -5.45 -5.47 -18.51
N CYS A 2 -5.58 -5.61 -17.19
CA CYS A 2 -5.30 -6.85 -16.47
C CYS A 2 -6.62 -7.61 -16.29
N PRO A 3 -6.87 -8.72 -17.01
CA PRO A 3 -8.07 -9.54 -16.78
C PRO A 3 -8.16 -10.12 -15.36
N ILE A 4 -7.03 -10.21 -14.65
CA ILE A 4 -6.97 -10.72 -13.28
C ILE A 4 -6.22 -9.69 -12.43
N VAL A 5 -6.80 -9.37 -11.26
CA VAL A 5 -6.15 -8.59 -10.22
C VAL A 5 -6.19 -9.39 -8.92
N ILE A 6 -5.03 -9.56 -8.30
CA ILE A 6 -4.87 -10.25 -7.01
C ILE A 6 -4.52 -9.19 -5.96
N PHE A 7 -5.21 -9.26 -4.82
CA PHE A 7 -4.94 -8.44 -3.65
C PHE A 7 -4.34 -9.27 -2.53
N ASP A 8 -3.28 -8.74 -1.94
CA ASP A 8 -2.62 -9.35 -0.78
C ASP A 8 -2.23 -8.29 0.25
N ALA A 9 -1.99 -8.72 1.48
CA ALA A 9 -1.57 -7.89 2.60
C ALA A 9 -0.32 -8.46 3.28
N LEU A 10 0.83 -7.88 2.99
CA LEU A 10 2.11 -8.27 3.57
C LEU A 10 2.29 -7.62 4.94
N ARG A 11 2.59 -8.42 5.97
CA ARG A 11 2.95 -7.89 7.29
C ARG A 11 4.45 -7.62 7.36
N VAL A 12 4.82 -6.36 7.60
CA VAL A 12 6.22 -5.91 7.64
C VAL A 12 6.50 -5.13 8.93
N LYS A 13 7.76 -5.16 9.36
CA LYS A 13 8.26 -4.31 10.45
C LYS A 13 8.83 -3.03 9.87
N ILE A 14 8.23 -1.90 10.19
CA ILE A 14 8.67 -0.57 9.73
C ILE A 14 9.23 0.19 10.92
N ARG A 15 10.45 0.71 10.77
CA ARG A 15 11.02 1.67 11.70
C ARG A 15 10.41 3.03 11.40
N ASP A 16 9.85 3.63 12.43
CA ASP A 16 9.32 4.97 12.38
C ASP A 16 10.48 5.97 12.17
N ALA A 17 10.27 6.99 11.34
CA ALA A 17 11.34 7.93 10.98
C ALA A 17 11.68 8.86 12.16
N ASP A 18 10.66 9.26 12.92
CA ASP A 18 10.79 10.23 14.01
C ASP A 18 10.96 9.55 15.36
N SER A 19 10.41 8.33 15.52
CA SER A 19 10.61 7.53 16.72
C SER A 19 11.54 6.34 16.46
N ARG A 20 12.44 6.01 17.40
CA ARG A 20 13.29 4.79 17.29
C ARG A 20 12.51 3.47 17.40
N MET A 21 11.17 3.53 17.36
CA MET A 21 10.28 2.38 17.49
C MET A 21 10.12 1.65 16.17
N VAL A 22 10.02 0.32 16.25
CA VAL A 22 9.67 -0.54 15.12
C VAL A 22 8.22 -1.00 15.31
N LYS A 23 7.38 -0.76 14.31
CA LYS A 23 5.96 -1.09 14.33
C LYS A 23 5.65 -2.15 13.27
N ASN A 24 4.74 -3.07 13.59
CA ASN A 24 4.19 -4.01 12.60
C ASN A 24 3.11 -3.28 11.78
N LYS A 25 3.30 -3.15 10.47
CA LYS A 25 2.31 -2.59 9.54
C LYS A 25 1.93 -3.60 8.48
N ALA A 26 0.75 -3.43 7.90
CA ALA A 26 0.36 -4.17 6.70
C ALA A 26 0.72 -3.33 5.47
N VAL A 27 1.15 -3.97 4.38
CA VAL A 27 1.33 -3.36 3.08
C VAL A 27 0.41 -4.10 2.12
N TYR A 28 -0.58 -3.39 1.60
CA TYR A 28 -1.46 -3.89 0.59
C TYR A 28 -0.78 -3.84 -0.77
N VAL A 29 -0.86 -4.93 -1.51
CA VAL A 29 -0.31 -5.07 -2.87
C VAL A 29 -1.46 -5.38 -3.82
N ALA A 30 -1.44 -4.69 -4.96
CA ALA A 30 -2.24 -5.04 -6.12
C ALA A 30 -1.32 -5.64 -7.20
N LEU A 31 -1.56 -6.89 -7.57
CA LEU A 31 -0.84 -7.57 -8.66
C LEU A 31 -1.80 -7.78 -9.84
N GLY A 32 -1.44 -7.25 -10.99
CA GLY A 32 -2.15 -7.47 -12.24
C GLY A 32 -1.54 -8.62 -13.02
N VAL A 33 -2.39 -9.39 -13.71
CA VAL A 33 -1.96 -10.33 -14.75
C VAL A 33 -2.48 -9.82 -16.08
N THR A 34 -1.59 -9.58 -17.04
CA THR A 34 -1.94 -9.15 -18.40
C THR A 34 -2.57 -10.29 -19.20
N ARG A 35 -3.14 -10.00 -20.37
CA ARG A 35 -3.70 -11.03 -21.26
C ARG A 35 -2.66 -12.04 -21.74
N ASP A 36 -1.39 -11.63 -21.78
CA ASP A 36 -0.26 -12.49 -22.16
C ASP A 36 0.29 -13.30 -20.97
N GLY A 37 -0.38 -13.23 -19.81
CA GLY A 37 0.02 -13.96 -18.60
C GLY A 37 1.17 -13.32 -17.82
N VAL A 38 1.57 -12.09 -18.17
CA VAL A 38 2.66 -11.38 -17.48
C VAL A 38 2.13 -10.79 -16.17
N ARG A 39 2.87 -10.97 -15.09
CA ARG A 39 2.55 -10.43 -13.76
C ARG A 39 3.25 -9.09 -13.56
N GLU A 40 2.49 -8.08 -13.15
CA GLU A 40 3.02 -6.74 -12.85
C GLU A 40 2.42 -6.17 -11.56
N VAL A 41 3.21 -5.39 -10.82
CA VAL A 41 2.74 -4.71 -9.61
C VAL A 41 2.03 -3.43 -10.04
N LEU A 42 0.72 -3.38 -9.79
CA LEU A 42 -0.12 -2.20 -10.08
C LEU A 42 0.05 -1.13 -9.00
N GLY A 43 0.42 -1.55 -7.79
CA GLY A 43 0.99 -0.67 -6.78
C GLY A 43 1.00 -1.26 -5.38
N LEU A 44 1.47 -0.45 -4.44
CA LEU A 44 1.58 -0.77 -3.02
C LEU A 44 0.99 0.36 -2.18
N TRP A 45 0.35 0.01 -1.07
CA TRP A 45 -0.09 0.97 -0.06
C TRP A 45 0.16 0.45 1.35
N VAL A 46 0.83 1.25 2.19
CA VAL A 46 1.06 0.90 3.60
C VAL A 46 -0.20 1.24 4.39
N ALA A 47 -0.75 0.26 5.09
CA ALA A 47 -1.90 0.43 5.97
C ALA A 47 -1.59 1.47 7.06
N GLU A 48 -2.39 2.51 7.10
CA GLU A 48 -2.32 3.55 8.12
C GLU A 48 -3.25 3.22 9.28
N SER A 49 -2.73 3.31 10.51
CA SER A 49 -3.58 3.40 11.70
C SER A 49 -3.70 4.87 12.11
N TRP A 50 -4.81 5.26 12.74
CA TRP A 50 -4.99 6.65 13.19
C TRP A 50 -3.85 7.13 14.12
N ARG A 51 -3.23 6.20 14.86
CA ARG A 51 -2.05 6.45 15.72
C ARG A 51 -0.76 6.74 14.95
N ASP A 52 -0.68 6.32 13.68
CA ASP A 52 0.47 6.57 12.83
C ASP A 52 0.34 7.88 12.02
N GLN A 53 -0.85 8.48 11.98
CA GLN A 53 -1.09 9.75 11.27
C GLN A 53 -0.40 10.95 11.94
N GLU A 54 -0.06 10.88 13.22
CA GLU A 54 0.67 11.95 13.89
C GLU A 54 2.18 11.91 13.57
N THR A 55 2.72 10.72 13.29
CA THR A 55 4.15 10.50 13.03
C THR A 55 4.54 10.57 11.55
N ILE A 56 3.58 10.74 10.62
CA ILE A 56 3.84 10.79 9.17
C ILE A 56 3.21 12.06 8.55
N ARG A 57 2.92 13.09 9.37
CA ARG A 57 2.35 14.37 8.93
C ARG A 57 3.33 15.10 8.01
N GLY A 58 3.26 14.83 6.71
CA GLY A 58 4.10 15.47 5.68
C GLY A 58 4.54 14.53 4.56
N ILE A 59 4.49 13.20 4.77
CA ILE A 59 4.92 12.22 3.75
C ILE A 59 3.69 11.55 3.09
N VAL A 60 2.58 11.44 3.81
CA VAL A 60 1.42 10.65 3.36
C VAL A 60 0.13 11.40 3.71
N SER A 61 -0.75 11.59 2.72
CA SER A 61 -2.04 12.25 2.89
C SER A 61 -3.10 11.25 3.36
N PRO A 62 -4.10 11.67 4.17
CA PRO A 62 -5.13 10.79 4.72
C PRO A 62 -5.98 10.04 3.68
N ASP A 63 -5.98 10.51 2.44
CA ASP A 63 -6.75 9.97 1.31
C ASP A 63 -5.92 9.09 0.37
N ASN A 64 -4.63 8.85 0.68
CA ASN A 64 -3.73 8.10 -0.20
C ASN A 64 -4.19 6.65 -0.43
N GLY A 65 -4.86 6.04 0.54
CA GLY A 65 -5.49 4.73 0.36
C GLY A 65 -6.58 4.77 -0.73
N ALA A 66 -7.48 5.75 -0.69
CA ALA A 66 -8.54 5.89 -1.69
C ALA A 66 -7.97 6.19 -3.09
N LYS A 67 -6.95 7.05 -3.18
CA LYS A 67 -6.23 7.35 -4.43
C LYS A 67 -5.54 6.11 -5.01
N PHE A 68 -4.96 5.27 -4.16
CA PHE A 68 -4.37 3.99 -4.58
C PHE A 68 -5.42 3.09 -5.24
N TRP A 69 -6.56 2.87 -4.59
CA TRP A 69 -7.62 2.01 -5.14
C TRP A 69 -8.21 2.56 -6.44
N LEU A 70 -8.35 3.88 -6.56
CA LEU A 70 -8.73 4.53 -7.80
C LEU A 70 -7.69 4.29 -8.91
N SER A 71 -6.39 4.40 -8.60
CA SER A 71 -5.33 4.13 -9.59
C SER A 71 -5.28 2.67 -10.05
N VAL A 72 -5.65 1.72 -9.19
CA VAL A 72 -5.65 0.29 -9.54
C VAL A 72 -6.88 -0.09 -10.37
N MET A 73 -8.02 0.57 -10.15
CA MET A 73 -9.29 0.22 -10.78
C MET A 73 -9.62 1.03 -12.04
N ASN A 74 -8.82 2.04 -12.39
CA ASN A 74 -9.06 2.92 -13.54
C ASN A 74 -8.31 2.48 -14.81
#